data_AF-Q5NUS9-F1
#
_entry.id   AF-Q5NUS9-F1
#
_cell.length_a   1.000
_cell.length_b   1.000
_cell.length_c   1.000
_cell.angle_alpha   90.00
_cell.angle_beta   90.00
_cell.angle_gamma   90.00
#
_symmetry.space_group_name_H-M   'P 1'
#
loop_
_entity.id
_entity.type
_entity.pdbx_description
1 polymer ?
#
loop_
_entity_poly.entity_id
_entity_poly.type
_entity_poly.pdbx_seq_one_letter_code
_entity_poly.pdbx_strand_id
1 'polypeptide(L)'
;MYRTGDVEALREEPPVPGLSWEDVRAVPAGRPSPLREYAHRAPSRSTVVHQFAARLAEHEQVAVWAHWDNPDDVWSLEWDRVDGKPTRDHVRSLMADDVAVGQYRAEIQLGTTWGATTRFARAMLEPEAAVLLDTETTALDGQIIEIAILDAATGRPLLDTLVKPTEGVEIDPQAHAVHRLTLEDLADAPPWEKVLPKVRKLTKDRTILAYHAAFDRGRIIDHTEQVGKRPMHLADPDNWWCLMQARSQFYGHGRRSLNGPHRAMGDCRKERELLKKISEGHGRLHQP
;
A
#
# COMPACT_ATOMS: atom_id res chain seq x y z
N MET A 1 -9.68 25.99 -20.47
CA MET A 1 -10.93 26.73 -20.72
C MET A 1 -10.93 27.96 -19.80
N TYR A 2 -11.45 29.10 -20.24
CA TYR A 2 -11.53 30.32 -19.41
C TYR A 2 -12.73 30.24 -18.45
N ARG A 3 -12.71 30.99 -17.35
CA ARG A 3 -13.88 31.09 -16.47
C ARG A 3 -15.04 31.72 -17.24
N THR A 4 -16.22 31.10 -17.20
CA THR A 4 -17.39 31.57 -17.95
C THR A 4 -17.76 33.00 -17.59
N GLY A 5 -17.80 33.34 -16.29
CA GLY A 5 -18.11 34.71 -15.84
C GLY A 5 -17.10 35.76 -16.33
N ASP A 6 -15.81 35.44 -16.36
CA ASP A 6 -14.80 36.35 -16.90
C ASP A 6 -15.02 36.59 -18.40
N VAL A 7 -15.33 35.53 -19.16
CA VAL A 7 -15.60 35.64 -20.60
C VAL A 7 -16.91 36.39 -20.87
N GLU A 8 -17.93 36.21 -20.03
CA GLU A 8 -19.21 36.92 -20.12
C GLU A 8 -19.05 38.41 -19.81
N ALA A 9 -18.29 38.77 -18.77
CA ALA A 9 -17.99 40.16 -18.43
C ALA A 9 -17.27 40.90 -19.58
N LEU A 10 -16.41 40.22 -20.33
CA LEU A 10 -15.75 40.79 -21.53
C LEU A 10 -16.71 41.08 -22.70
N ARG A 11 -17.97 40.63 -22.62
CA ARG A 11 -19.02 40.87 -23.62
C ARG A 11 -19.99 41.97 -23.22
N GLU A 12 -19.88 42.50 -22.00
CA GLU A 12 -20.71 43.61 -21.51
C GLU A 12 -20.26 44.95 -22.12
N GLU A 13 -21.15 45.96 -22.13
CA GLU A 13 -20.83 47.30 -22.62
C GLU A 13 -20.23 48.19 -21.52
N PRO A 14 -19.25 49.06 -21.85
CA PRO A 14 -18.62 49.22 -23.16
C PRO A 14 -17.58 48.14 -23.47
N PRO A 15 -17.33 47.82 -24.76
CA PRO A 15 -16.40 46.76 -25.15
C PRO A 15 -14.97 47.04 -24.68
N VAL A 16 -14.24 45.97 -24.32
CA VAL A 16 -12.86 46.07 -23.82
C VAL A 16 -11.92 46.54 -24.93
N PRO A 17 -11.22 47.69 -24.75
CA PRO A 17 -10.28 48.19 -25.75
C PRO A 17 -9.20 47.17 -26.09
N GLY A 18 -9.00 46.90 -27.39
CA GLY A 18 -7.98 45.97 -27.88
C GLY A 18 -8.39 44.50 -27.96
N LEU A 19 -9.60 44.14 -27.49
CA LEU A 19 -10.14 42.78 -27.60
C LEU A 19 -11.06 42.64 -28.82
N SER A 20 -10.67 41.81 -29.79
CA SER A 20 -11.47 41.46 -30.97
C SER A 20 -12.07 40.05 -30.84
N TRP A 21 -13.40 39.95 -30.84
CA TRP A 21 -14.10 38.66 -30.81
C TRP A 21 -13.97 37.88 -32.12
N GLU A 22 -13.67 38.54 -33.24
CA GLU A 22 -13.33 37.90 -34.50
C GLU A 22 -11.99 37.18 -34.39
N ASP A 23 -10.98 37.85 -33.83
CA ASP A 23 -9.65 37.28 -33.61
C ASP A 23 -9.68 36.11 -32.63
N VAL A 24 -10.52 36.20 -31.58
CA VAL A 24 -10.73 35.10 -30.62
C VAL A 24 -11.31 33.85 -31.30
N ARG A 25 -12.21 34.01 -32.29
CA ARG A 25 -12.83 32.89 -33.02
C ARG A 25 -11.93 32.33 -34.12
N ALA A 26 -11.02 33.14 -34.65
CA ALA A 26 -10.11 32.76 -35.73
C ALA A 26 -8.85 31.99 -35.26
N VAL A 27 -8.65 31.82 -33.95
CA VAL A 27 -7.45 31.16 -33.38
C VAL A 27 -7.38 29.68 -33.78
N PRO A 28 -6.29 29.24 -34.45
CA PRO A 28 -6.09 27.82 -34.77
C PRO A 28 -5.88 26.95 -33.52
N ALA A 29 -6.21 25.65 -33.62
CA ALA A 29 -5.93 24.69 -32.56
C ALA A 29 -4.44 24.70 -32.14
N GLY A 30 -4.19 24.72 -30.83
CA GLY A 30 -2.84 24.74 -30.26
C GLY A 30 -2.19 26.13 -30.14
N ARG A 31 -2.82 27.21 -30.64
CA ARG A 31 -2.33 28.58 -30.45
C ARG A 31 -2.97 29.24 -29.21
N PRO A 32 -2.25 30.12 -28.49
CA PRO A 32 -2.82 30.87 -27.37
C PRO A 32 -3.94 31.81 -27.84
N SER A 33 -5.10 31.74 -27.20
CA SER A 33 -6.22 32.65 -27.49
C SER A 33 -5.98 34.06 -26.95
N PRO A 34 -6.40 35.14 -27.66
CA PRO A 34 -6.34 36.53 -27.18
C PRO A 34 -7.00 36.73 -25.81
N LEU A 35 -8.02 35.93 -25.47
CA LEU A 35 -8.65 35.92 -24.14
C LEU A 35 -7.67 35.69 -22.99
N ARG A 36 -6.45 35.19 -23.25
CA ARG A 36 -5.43 34.96 -22.22
C ARG A 36 -5.04 36.23 -21.48
N GLU A 37 -5.11 37.39 -22.14
CA GLU A 37 -4.77 38.68 -21.56
C GLU A 37 -5.93 39.29 -20.76
N TYR A 38 -7.15 38.80 -20.97
CA TYR A 38 -8.38 39.46 -20.51
C TYR A 38 -9.24 38.59 -19.59
N ALA A 39 -9.12 37.27 -19.65
CA ALA A 39 -9.91 36.33 -18.85
C ALA A 39 -9.01 35.34 -18.11
N HIS A 40 -9.34 35.03 -16.86
CA HIS A 40 -8.61 34.02 -16.13
C HIS A 40 -8.98 32.63 -16.63
N ARG A 41 -7.97 31.75 -16.71
CA ARG A 41 -8.23 30.33 -16.96
C ARG A 41 -8.96 29.76 -15.75
N ALA A 42 -10.02 29.00 -16.00
CA ALA A 42 -10.60 28.16 -14.96
C ALA A 42 -9.50 27.19 -14.47
N PRO A 43 -9.39 26.95 -13.14
CA PRO A 43 -8.45 25.97 -12.63
C PRO A 43 -8.71 24.60 -13.28
N SER A 44 -7.65 23.85 -13.56
CA SER A 44 -7.80 22.48 -14.09
C SER A 44 -8.47 21.57 -13.05
N ARG A 45 -9.10 20.47 -13.50
CA ARG A 45 -9.64 19.41 -12.61
C ARG A 45 -8.60 19.01 -11.54
N SER A 46 -7.37 18.74 -11.96
CA SER A 46 -6.25 18.44 -11.05
C SER A 46 -6.00 19.55 -10.01
N THR A 47 -6.00 20.81 -10.44
CA THR A 47 -5.81 21.95 -9.52
C THR A 47 -6.93 21.99 -8.48
N VAL A 48 -8.18 21.83 -8.93
CA VAL A 48 -9.36 21.84 -8.06
C VAL A 48 -9.32 20.69 -7.05
N VAL A 49 -9.03 19.47 -7.48
CA VAL A 49 -8.93 18.29 -6.61
C VAL A 49 -7.84 18.47 -5.56
N HIS A 50 -6.65 18.94 -5.94
CA HIS A 50 -5.57 19.19 -4.99
C HIS A 50 -5.89 20.33 -4.01
N GLN A 51 -6.57 21.39 -4.46
CA GLN A 51 -7.00 22.48 -3.59
C GLN A 51 -8.05 22.02 -2.57
N PHE A 52 -9.00 21.18 -2.98
CA PHE A 52 -9.97 20.57 -2.07
C PHE A 52 -9.27 19.64 -1.07
N ALA A 53 -8.36 18.79 -1.53
CA ALA A 53 -7.61 17.88 -0.67
C ALA A 53 -6.79 18.63 0.39
N ALA A 54 -6.14 19.74 0.03
CA ALA A 54 -5.42 20.59 0.97
C ALA A 54 -6.34 21.23 2.01
N ARG A 55 -7.48 21.80 1.59
CA ARG A 55 -8.47 22.34 2.53
C ARG A 55 -9.04 21.28 3.46
N LEU A 56 -9.28 20.07 2.95
CA LEU A 56 -9.74 18.94 3.74
C LEU A 56 -8.70 18.54 4.79
N ALA A 57 -7.42 18.46 4.40
CA ALA A 57 -6.33 18.14 5.30
C ALA A 57 -6.21 19.16 6.45
N GLU A 58 -6.25 20.45 6.10
CA GLU A 58 -6.19 21.56 7.06
C GLU A 58 -7.42 21.57 7.99
N HIS A 59 -8.64 21.45 7.44
CA HIS A 59 -9.87 21.54 8.25
C HIS A 59 -10.05 20.34 9.18
N GLU A 60 -9.80 19.13 8.68
CA GLU A 60 -10.01 17.89 9.42
C GLU A 60 -8.78 17.45 10.22
N GLN A 61 -7.64 18.16 10.06
CA GLN A 61 -6.37 17.87 10.72
C GLN A 61 -5.90 16.41 10.47
N VAL A 62 -6.04 15.95 9.23
CA VAL A 62 -5.60 14.62 8.78
C VAL A 62 -4.77 14.73 7.50
N ALA A 63 -3.87 13.77 7.28
CA ALA A 63 -3.19 13.69 5.98
C ALA A 63 -4.17 13.21 4.90
N VAL A 64 -4.11 13.83 3.72
CA VAL A 64 -4.99 13.53 2.57
C VAL A 64 -4.16 13.26 1.33
N TRP A 65 -4.44 12.16 0.64
CA TRP A 65 -3.81 11.78 -0.62
C TRP A 65 -4.76 12.02 -1.78
N ALA A 66 -4.24 12.64 -2.83
CA ALA A 66 -4.93 12.80 -4.10
C ALA A 66 -4.14 12.09 -5.22
N HIS A 67 -4.75 11.06 -5.79
CA HIS A 67 -4.17 10.26 -6.86
C HIS A 67 -5.06 10.28 -8.10
N TRP A 68 -4.45 10.43 -9.26
CA TRP A 68 -5.13 10.28 -10.54
C TRP A 68 -4.79 8.94 -11.17
N ASP A 69 -5.83 8.14 -11.41
CA ASP A 69 -5.76 6.86 -12.08
C ASP A 69 -6.01 7.05 -13.58
N ASN A 70 -4.94 6.97 -14.37
CA ASN A 70 -4.97 7.25 -15.80
C ASN A 70 -5.80 6.24 -16.62
N PRO A 71 -5.69 4.91 -16.41
CA PRO A 71 -6.55 3.91 -17.06
C PRO A 71 -8.06 4.20 -17.01
N ASP A 72 -8.56 4.61 -15.85
CA ASP A 72 -9.99 4.81 -15.62
C ASP A 72 -10.42 6.29 -15.72
N ASP A 73 -9.46 7.20 -15.94
CA ASP A 73 -9.60 8.66 -15.90
C ASP A 73 -10.34 9.19 -14.65
N VAL A 74 -10.11 8.55 -13.50
CA VAL A 74 -10.70 8.94 -12.20
C VAL A 74 -9.66 9.47 -11.24
N TRP A 75 -10.09 10.36 -10.35
CA TRP A 75 -9.34 10.72 -9.17
C TRP A 75 -9.75 9.84 -8.00
N SER A 76 -8.82 9.60 -7.08
CA SER A 76 -9.10 9.04 -5.77
C SER A 76 -8.60 9.99 -4.70
N LEU A 77 -9.43 10.18 -3.68
CA LEU A 77 -9.08 10.89 -2.45
C LEU A 77 -9.15 9.92 -1.28
N GLU A 78 -8.02 9.77 -0.60
CA GLU A 78 -7.89 8.99 0.64
C GLU A 78 -7.35 9.86 1.76
N TRP A 79 -7.61 9.46 2.99
CA TRP A 79 -7.15 10.22 4.16
C TRP A 79 -6.91 9.29 5.36
N ASP A 80 -6.09 9.77 6.28
CA ASP A 80 -5.93 9.18 7.60
C ASP A 80 -7.22 9.33 8.41
N ARG A 81 -7.49 8.39 9.32
CA ARG A 81 -8.67 8.43 10.16
C ARG A 81 -8.29 8.47 11.63
N VAL A 82 -8.77 9.50 12.32
CA VAL A 82 -8.69 9.60 13.79
C VAL A 82 -10.07 9.27 14.33
N ASP A 83 -10.17 8.22 15.17
CA ASP A 83 -11.44 7.72 15.71
C ASP A 83 -12.53 7.48 14.64
N GLY A 84 -12.10 7.00 13.46
CA GLY A 84 -12.97 6.72 12.32
C GLY A 84 -13.39 7.95 11.49
N LYS A 85 -12.92 9.15 11.83
CA LYS A 85 -13.24 10.43 11.16
C LYS A 85 -12.06 11.00 10.36
N PRO A 86 -12.32 11.82 9.32
CA PRO A 86 -13.64 12.10 8.75
C PRO A 86 -14.25 10.86 8.07
N THR A 87 -15.58 10.76 8.07
CA THR A 87 -16.28 9.65 7.39
C THR A 87 -16.37 9.93 5.88
N ARG A 88 -16.62 8.89 5.08
CA ARG A 88 -16.78 9.07 3.63
C ARG A 88 -17.97 9.97 3.28
N ASP A 89 -19.05 9.84 4.05
CA ASP A 89 -20.26 10.62 3.84
C ASP A 89 -20.05 12.08 4.21
N HIS A 90 -19.28 12.35 5.27
CA HIS A 90 -18.85 13.70 5.63
C HIS A 90 -18.04 14.35 4.50
N VAL A 91 -16.99 13.68 4.00
CA VAL A 91 -16.17 14.20 2.89
C VAL A 91 -17.01 14.38 1.61
N ARG A 92 -17.96 13.48 1.36
CA ARG A 92 -18.90 13.60 0.23
C ARG A 92 -19.80 14.84 0.37
N SER A 93 -20.26 15.16 1.58
CA SER A 93 -21.02 16.39 1.84
C SER A 93 -20.17 17.64 1.59
N LEU A 94 -18.95 17.68 2.15
CA LEU A 94 -18.01 18.80 1.93
C LEU A 94 -17.72 19.03 0.45
N MET A 95 -17.56 17.95 -0.32
CA MET A 95 -17.34 18.02 -1.76
C MET A 95 -18.59 18.48 -2.53
N ALA A 96 -19.79 18.15 -2.06
CA ALA A 96 -21.04 18.60 -2.68
C ALA A 96 -21.31 20.09 -2.45
N ASP A 97 -20.91 20.62 -1.29
CA ASP A 97 -21.06 22.04 -0.93
C ASP A 97 -19.99 22.94 -1.57
N ASP A 98 -18.86 22.37 -2.00
CA ASP A 98 -17.80 23.08 -2.71
C ASP A 98 -18.10 23.16 -4.23
N VAL A 99 -18.49 24.36 -4.70
CA VAL A 99 -18.84 24.60 -6.11
C VAL A 99 -17.71 24.20 -7.08
N ALA A 100 -16.45 24.37 -6.68
CA ALA A 100 -15.32 24.09 -7.56
C ALA A 100 -15.14 22.58 -7.74
N VAL A 101 -15.02 21.80 -6.65
CA VAL A 101 -14.79 20.35 -6.76
C VAL A 101 -16.08 19.56 -7.00
N GLY A 102 -17.23 20.08 -6.59
CA GLY A 102 -18.53 19.44 -6.69
C GLY A 102 -18.94 19.11 -8.12
N GLN A 103 -18.47 19.88 -9.11
CA GLN A 103 -18.68 19.57 -10.54
C GLN A 103 -17.97 18.29 -10.99
N TYR A 104 -16.90 17.87 -10.29
CA TYR A 104 -16.10 16.68 -10.60
C TYR A 104 -16.41 15.49 -9.67
N ARG A 105 -17.39 15.60 -8.77
CA ARG A 105 -17.67 14.58 -7.74
C ARG A 105 -17.91 13.16 -8.27
N ALA A 106 -18.44 13.03 -9.50
CA ALA A 106 -18.68 11.74 -10.14
C ALA A 106 -17.38 11.06 -10.62
N GLU A 107 -16.32 11.84 -10.79
CA GLU A 107 -15.00 11.42 -11.26
C GLU A 107 -14.00 11.27 -10.09
N ILE A 108 -14.46 11.43 -8.84
CA ILE A 108 -13.63 11.34 -7.62
C ILE A 108 -14.16 10.20 -6.74
N GLN A 109 -13.34 9.16 -6.59
CA GLN A 109 -13.58 8.03 -5.72
C GLN A 109 -13.08 8.32 -4.30
N LEU A 110 -13.86 7.89 -3.30
CA LEU A 110 -13.54 8.02 -1.89
C LEU A 110 -13.56 6.64 -1.21
N GLY A 111 -12.54 6.31 -0.43
CA GLY A 111 -12.45 5.03 0.27
C GLY A 111 -12.14 3.84 -0.63
N THR A 112 -11.10 3.96 -1.44
CA THR A 112 -10.54 2.95 -2.32
C THR A 112 -9.91 1.80 -1.54
N THR A 113 -9.71 0.68 -2.23
CA THR A 113 -8.99 -0.47 -1.70
C THR A 113 -7.56 -0.10 -1.33
N TRP A 114 -6.83 0.63 -2.19
CA TRP A 114 -5.45 1.03 -1.90
C TRP A 114 -5.36 1.92 -0.66
N GLY A 115 -6.36 2.78 -0.40
CA GLY A 115 -6.43 3.59 0.81
C GLY A 115 -6.66 2.78 2.07
N ALA A 116 -7.54 1.76 2.00
CA ALA A 116 -7.71 0.81 3.09
C ALA A 116 -6.42 0.03 3.37
N THR A 117 -5.73 -0.44 2.32
CA THR A 117 -4.43 -1.11 2.43
C THR A 117 -3.38 -0.20 3.05
N THR A 118 -3.33 1.08 2.66
CA THR A 118 -2.40 2.09 3.21
C THR A 118 -2.61 2.28 4.71
N ARG A 119 -3.87 2.47 5.14
CA ARG A 119 -4.20 2.64 6.57
C ARG A 119 -3.85 1.39 7.38
N PHE A 120 -4.13 0.20 6.85
CA PHE A 120 -3.76 -1.04 7.52
C PHE A 120 -2.23 -1.19 7.61
N ALA A 121 -1.50 -0.89 6.54
CA ALA A 121 -0.04 -0.90 6.54
C ALA A 121 0.56 0.03 7.61
N ARG A 122 -0.01 1.23 7.78
CA ARG A 122 0.37 2.16 8.85
C ARG A 122 0.15 1.56 10.22
N ALA A 123 -1.04 0.99 10.48
CA ALA A 123 -1.33 0.33 11.74
C ALA A 123 -0.36 -0.81 12.05
N MET A 124 0.10 -1.55 11.03
CA MET A 124 1.10 -2.63 11.21
C MET A 124 2.51 -2.11 11.49
N LEU A 125 2.80 -0.84 11.25
CA LEU A 125 4.07 -0.19 11.59
C LEU A 125 4.05 0.44 12.99
N GLU A 126 2.92 0.42 13.70
CA GLU A 126 2.87 0.85 15.10
C GLU A 126 3.60 -0.14 16.02
N PRO A 127 4.18 0.34 17.14
CA PRO A 127 4.86 -0.52 18.11
C PRO A 127 3.97 -1.68 18.55
N GLU A 128 4.58 -2.87 18.62
CA GLU A 128 3.92 -4.12 19.07
C GLU A 128 2.74 -4.58 18.21
N ALA A 129 2.35 -3.90 17.12
CA ALA A 129 1.20 -4.29 16.33
C ALA A 129 1.45 -5.57 15.51
N ALA A 130 2.66 -5.71 14.96
CA ALA A 130 2.92 -6.75 13.97
C ALA A 130 4.38 -7.17 13.85
N VAL A 131 4.61 -8.34 13.25
CA VAL A 131 5.92 -8.87 12.88
C VAL A 131 5.90 -9.40 11.46
N LEU A 132 7.02 -9.28 10.75
CA LEU A 132 7.23 -9.97 9.48
C LEU A 132 7.86 -11.33 9.72
N LEU A 133 7.43 -12.33 8.97
CA LEU A 133 7.89 -13.70 9.08
C LEU A 133 8.04 -14.28 7.68
N ASP A 134 9.19 -14.90 7.45
CA ASP A 134 9.48 -15.63 6.21
C ASP A 134 10.15 -16.97 6.54
N THR A 135 9.93 -17.96 5.68
CA THR A 135 10.50 -19.31 5.82
C THR A 135 11.15 -19.78 4.53
N GLU A 136 12.31 -20.43 4.65
CA GLU A 136 12.87 -21.28 3.59
C GLU A 136 12.60 -22.75 3.92
N THR A 137 12.31 -23.55 2.90
CA THR A 137 11.86 -24.93 3.07
C THR A 137 12.63 -25.93 2.20
N THR A 138 12.67 -27.20 2.62
CA THR A 138 13.33 -28.26 1.84
C THR A 138 12.69 -28.51 0.47
N ALA A 139 11.40 -28.23 0.33
CA ALA A 139 10.61 -28.34 -0.88
C ALA A 139 9.37 -27.43 -0.76
N LEU A 140 8.54 -27.32 -1.80
CA LEU A 140 7.30 -26.52 -1.73
C LEU A 140 6.37 -26.97 -0.60
N ASP A 141 6.27 -28.27 -0.32
CA ASP A 141 5.52 -28.91 0.76
C ASP A 141 6.43 -29.51 1.85
N GLY A 142 7.70 -29.08 1.86
CA GLY A 142 8.75 -29.63 2.71
C GLY A 142 8.80 -29.03 4.13
N GLN A 143 9.88 -29.37 4.83
CA GLN A 143 10.15 -28.89 6.19
C GLN A 143 10.81 -27.52 6.17
N ILE A 144 10.50 -26.70 7.17
CA ILE A 144 11.17 -25.41 7.40
C ILE A 144 12.64 -25.67 7.75
N ILE A 145 13.55 -25.00 7.04
CA ILE A 145 15.02 -25.06 7.23
C ILE A 145 15.65 -23.71 7.55
N GLU A 146 14.92 -22.62 7.35
CA GLU A 146 15.29 -21.29 7.83
C GLU A 146 14.01 -20.55 8.22
N ILE A 147 14.09 -19.76 9.29
CA ILE A 147 12.99 -18.88 9.69
C ILE A 147 13.53 -17.56 10.24
N ALA A 148 12.90 -16.47 9.80
CA ALA A 148 13.15 -15.14 10.29
C ALA A 148 11.89 -14.52 10.88
N ILE A 149 12.07 -13.68 11.90
CA ILE A 149 11.03 -12.80 12.42
C ILE A 149 11.63 -11.41 12.60
N LEU A 150 11.03 -10.42 11.95
CA LEU A 150 11.43 -9.02 12.00
C LEU A 150 10.34 -8.19 12.68
N ASP A 151 10.72 -7.33 13.61
CA ASP A 151 9.79 -6.36 14.18
C ASP A 151 9.36 -5.35 13.11
N ALA A 152 8.05 -5.21 12.85
CA ALA A 152 7.57 -4.39 11.74
C ALA A 152 7.83 -2.90 11.95
N ALA A 153 7.58 -2.39 13.15
CA ALA A 153 7.78 -1.00 13.51
C ALA A 153 9.27 -0.60 13.41
N THR A 154 10.12 -1.27 14.18
CA THR A 154 11.54 -0.90 14.33
C THR A 154 12.42 -1.43 13.20
N GLY A 155 12.06 -2.57 12.60
CA GLY A 155 12.93 -3.30 11.67
C GLY A 155 14.06 -4.06 12.38
N ARG A 156 13.93 -4.30 13.69
CA ARG A 156 14.90 -5.08 14.46
C ARG A 156 14.67 -6.58 14.24
N PRO A 157 15.73 -7.38 13.98
CA PRO A 157 15.64 -8.83 14.02
C PRO A 157 15.23 -9.36 15.41
N LEU A 158 14.19 -10.18 15.45
CA LEU A 158 13.71 -10.86 16.67
C LEU A 158 14.10 -12.34 16.68
N LEU A 159 14.09 -12.96 15.51
CA LEU A 159 14.56 -14.31 15.24
C LEU A 159 15.24 -14.36 13.87
N ASP A 160 16.36 -15.05 13.80
CA ASP A 160 17.08 -15.33 12.57
C ASP A 160 17.83 -16.64 12.84
N THR A 161 17.32 -17.76 12.31
CA THR A 161 17.89 -19.08 12.61
C THR A 161 17.63 -20.07 11.50
N LEU A 162 18.62 -20.93 11.28
CA LEU A 162 18.43 -22.18 10.57
C LEU A 162 17.63 -23.16 11.44
N VAL A 163 17.02 -24.14 10.78
CA VAL A 163 16.26 -25.24 11.39
C VAL A 163 16.77 -26.54 10.79
N LYS A 164 17.11 -27.49 11.65
CA LYS A 164 17.54 -28.82 11.20
C LYS A 164 16.31 -29.63 10.77
N PRO A 165 16.25 -30.11 9.51
CA PRO A 165 15.18 -30.98 9.07
C PRO A 165 15.30 -32.36 9.76
N THR A 166 14.22 -33.12 9.73
CA THR A 166 14.16 -34.48 10.27
C THR A 166 15.14 -35.39 9.51
N GLU A 167 15.73 -36.36 10.21
CA GLU A 167 16.66 -37.32 9.60
C GLU A 167 16.03 -38.01 8.38
N GLY A 168 16.80 -38.09 7.28
CA GLY A 168 16.35 -38.67 6.02
C GLY A 168 15.54 -37.74 5.11
N VAL A 169 15.23 -36.51 5.53
CA VAL A 169 14.63 -35.50 4.64
C VAL A 169 15.72 -34.87 3.77
N GLU A 170 15.52 -34.92 2.45
CA GLU A 170 16.39 -34.29 1.46
C GLU A 170 15.89 -32.89 1.09
N ILE A 171 16.81 -32.04 0.61
CA ILE A 171 16.48 -30.73 0.02
C ILE A 171 16.24 -30.95 -1.48
N ASP A 172 15.06 -30.57 -1.97
CA ASP A 172 14.72 -30.59 -3.38
C ASP A 172 15.70 -29.68 -4.16
N PRO A 173 16.28 -30.14 -5.29
CA PRO A 173 17.18 -29.33 -6.09
C PRO A 173 16.62 -27.97 -6.53
N GLN A 174 15.30 -27.85 -6.73
CA GLN A 174 14.63 -26.59 -7.06
C GLN A 174 14.60 -25.64 -5.86
N ALA A 175 14.38 -26.14 -4.65
CA ALA A 175 14.47 -25.34 -3.44
C ALA A 175 15.92 -24.87 -3.23
N HIS A 176 16.88 -25.79 -3.34
CA HIS A 176 18.31 -25.47 -3.23
C HIS A 176 18.75 -24.40 -4.25
N ALA A 177 18.27 -24.46 -5.49
CA ALA A 177 18.58 -23.45 -6.52
C ALA A 177 18.12 -22.03 -6.13
N VAL A 178 17.10 -21.92 -5.27
CA VAL A 178 16.54 -20.67 -4.77
C VAL A 178 17.30 -20.18 -3.54
N HIS A 179 17.29 -20.94 -2.44
CA HIS A 179 17.81 -20.49 -1.14
C HIS A 179 19.29 -20.84 -0.88
N ARG A 180 19.87 -21.77 -1.66
CA ARG A 180 21.28 -22.19 -1.64
C ARG A 180 21.79 -22.77 -0.31
N LEU A 181 20.90 -23.29 0.52
CA LEU A 181 21.25 -24.01 1.76
C LEU A 181 21.46 -25.49 1.44
N THR A 182 22.43 -26.09 2.10
CA THR A 182 22.73 -27.52 2.05
C THR A 182 22.41 -28.19 3.39
N LEU A 183 22.29 -29.52 3.43
CA LEU A 183 22.11 -30.24 4.70
C LEU A 183 23.31 -30.08 5.64
N GLU A 184 24.51 -29.83 5.11
CA GLU A 184 25.71 -29.57 5.90
C GLU A 184 25.60 -28.25 6.67
N ASP A 185 25.07 -27.19 6.03
CA ASP A 185 24.79 -25.90 6.69
C ASP A 185 23.82 -26.03 7.88
N LEU A 186 22.96 -27.05 7.84
CA LEU A 186 21.87 -27.29 8.80
C LEU A 186 22.25 -28.30 9.90
N ALA A 187 23.44 -28.90 9.84
CA ALA A 187 23.81 -30.05 10.67
C ALA A 187 23.74 -29.76 12.18
N ASP A 188 24.16 -28.56 12.58
CA ASP A 188 24.19 -28.08 13.97
C ASP A 188 22.99 -27.19 14.34
N ALA A 189 22.05 -26.98 13.42
CA ALA A 189 20.87 -26.17 13.66
C ALA A 189 19.92 -26.85 14.67
N PRO A 190 19.15 -26.07 15.45
CA PRO A 190 18.12 -26.64 16.31
C PRO A 190 16.99 -27.27 15.47
N PRO A 191 16.40 -28.39 15.90
CA PRO A 191 15.23 -28.95 15.24
C PRO A 191 14.00 -28.06 15.49
N TRP A 192 12.96 -28.21 14.66
CA TRP A 192 11.80 -27.32 14.65
C TRP A 192 11.11 -27.21 16.01
N GLU A 193 10.95 -28.31 16.75
CA GLU A 193 10.29 -28.32 18.06
C GLU A 193 11.04 -27.50 19.13
N LYS A 194 12.33 -27.18 18.91
CA LYS A 194 13.13 -26.28 19.76
C LYS A 194 13.00 -24.82 19.34
N VAL A 195 12.73 -24.54 18.07
CA VAL A 195 12.54 -23.16 17.55
C VAL A 195 11.11 -22.67 17.76
N LEU A 196 10.12 -23.56 17.60
CA LEU A 196 8.69 -23.28 17.66
C LEU A 196 8.23 -22.52 18.93
N PRO A 197 8.72 -22.80 20.17
CA PRO A 197 8.34 -22.00 21.34
C PRO A 197 8.68 -20.52 21.21
N LYS A 198 9.82 -20.19 20.58
CA LYS A 198 10.24 -18.81 20.34
C LYS A 198 9.40 -18.15 19.25
N VAL A 199 9.08 -18.87 18.17
CA VAL A 199 8.15 -18.39 17.12
C VAL A 199 6.80 -18.03 17.72
N ARG A 200 6.21 -18.93 18.53
CA ARG A 200 4.94 -18.67 19.21
C ARG A 200 5.01 -17.44 20.11
N LYS A 201 6.05 -17.31 20.93
CA LYS A 201 6.24 -16.16 21.82
C LYS A 201 6.35 -14.84 21.04
N LEU A 202 7.09 -14.85 19.93
CA LEU A 202 7.36 -13.66 19.12
C LEU A 202 6.21 -13.25 18.20
N THR A 203 5.23 -14.12 17.97
CA THR A 203 4.06 -13.84 17.12
C THR A 203 2.77 -13.70 17.92
N LYS A 204 2.78 -14.05 19.21
CA LYS A 204 1.59 -13.97 20.05
C LYS A 204 1.09 -12.52 20.15
N ASP A 205 -0.23 -12.38 20.05
CA ASP A 205 -0.99 -11.12 20.17
C ASP A 205 -0.56 -10.05 19.14
N ARG A 206 0.00 -10.50 18.01
CA ARG A 206 0.51 -9.66 16.91
C ARG A 206 0.04 -10.19 15.57
N THR A 207 -0.19 -9.29 14.61
CA THR A 207 -0.41 -9.69 13.22
C THR A 207 0.91 -10.20 12.63
N ILE A 208 0.84 -11.33 11.93
CA ILE A 208 1.97 -11.93 11.21
C ILE A 208 1.86 -11.50 9.75
N LEU A 209 2.81 -10.70 9.30
CA LEU A 209 2.95 -10.36 7.89
C LEU A 209 3.90 -11.35 7.22
N ALA A 210 3.55 -11.78 6.03
CA ALA A 210 4.43 -12.55 5.15
C ALA A 210 4.07 -12.21 3.70
N TYR A 211 5.05 -12.33 2.79
CA TYR A 211 4.83 -12.02 1.40
C TYR A 211 3.75 -12.91 0.81
N HIS A 212 3.87 -14.23 1.02
CA HIS A 212 2.86 -15.20 0.64
C HIS A 212 2.32 -15.93 1.87
N ALA A 213 1.64 -15.21 2.77
CA ALA A 213 1.18 -15.73 4.06
C ALA A 213 0.52 -17.12 4.07
N ALA A 214 -0.23 -17.50 3.02
CA ALA A 214 -0.80 -18.84 2.94
C ALA A 214 0.26 -19.96 2.88
N PHE A 215 1.39 -19.71 2.20
CA PHE A 215 2.53 -20.61 2.11
C PHE A 215 3.21 -20.77 3.47
N ASP A 216 3.71 -19.68 4.06
CA ASP A 216 4.43 -19.72 5.35
C ASP A 216 3.57 -20.29 6.47
N ARG A 217 2.29 -19.88 6.54
CA ARG A 217 1.33 -20.43 7.49
C ARG A 217 1.16 -21.94 7.29
N GLY A 218 1.01 -22.39 6.04
CA GLY A 218 0.89 -23.81 5.70
C GLY A 218 2.10 -24.61 6.17
N ARG A 219 3.31 -24.15 5.83
CA ARG A 219 4.57 -24.81 6.24
C ARG A 219 4.74 -24.86 7.75
N ILE A 220 4.36 -23.79 8.46
CA ILE A 220 4.37 -23.77 9.93
C ILE A 220 3.39 -24.79 10.50
N ILE A 221 2.17 -24.90 9.97
CA ILE A 221 1.19 -25.89 10.42
C ILE A 221 1.72 -27.30 10.19
N ASP A 222 2.08 -27.62 8.94
CA ASP A 222 2.49 -28.96 8.53
C ASP A 222 3.69 -29.45 9.34
N HIS A 223 4.76 -28.64 9.41
CA HIS A 223 5.97 -29.02 10.13
C HIS A 223 5.72 -29.13 11.64
N THR A 224 4.85 -28.28 12.20
CA THR A 224 4.47 -28.35 13.63
C THR A 224 3.72 -29.62 13.96
N GLU A 225 2.80 -30.06 13.10
CA GLU A 225 2.03 -31.29 13.29
C GLU A 225 2.90 -32.53 13.09
N GLN A 226 3.81 -32.52 12.12
CA GLN A 226 4.78 -33.60 11.88
C GLN A 226 5.63 -33.92 13.12
N VAL A 227 6.05 -32.88 13.88
CA VAL A 227 6.81 -33.06 15.14
C VAL A 227 5.91 -33.29 16.37
N GLY A 228 4.63 -33.60 16.17
CA GLY A 228 3.67 -33.94 17.22
C GLY A 228 3.30 -32.76 18.13
N LYS A 229 3.37 -31.52 17.63
CA LYS A 229 2.99 -30.30 18.34
C LYS A 229 1.73 -29.68 17.72
N ARG A 230 1.13 -28.69 18.39
CA ARG A 230 -0.07 -27.97 17.91
C ARG A 230 0.29 -26.57 17.41
N PRO A 231 -0.19 -26.11 16.25
CA PRO A 231 0.17 -24.77 15.75
C PRO A 231 -0.35 -23.61 16.62
N MET A 232 -1.43 -23.80 17.39
CA MET A 232 -2.05 -22.75 18.22
C MET A 232 -2.48 -21.54 17.36
N HIS A 233 -2.22 -20.30 17.82
CA HIS A 233 -2.60 -19.07 17.12
C HIS A 233 -1.97 -18.96 15.72
N LEU A 234 -0.85 -19.64 15.46
CA LEU A 234 -0.21 -19.68 14.14
C LEU A 234 -1.13 -20.31 13.07
N ALA A 235 -2.06 -21.19 13.47
CA ALA A 235 -3.02 -21.79 12.55
C ALA A 235 -4.23 -20.89 12.25
N ASP A 236 -4.46 -19.83 13.00
CA ASP A 236 -5.60 -18.96 12.73
C ASP A 236 -5.28 -18.05 11.53
N PRO A 237 -5.99 -18.15 10.39
CA PRO A 237 -5.74 -17.29 9.24
C PRO A 237 -5.96 -15.79 9.56
N ASP A 238 -6.76 -15.45 10.56
CA ASP A 238 -7.03 -14.05 10.94
C ASP A 238 -5.82 -13.38 11.60
N ASN A 239 -4.85 -14.16 12.08
CA ASN A 239 -3.58 -13.65 12.58
C ASN A 239 -2.59 -13.31 11.46
N TRP A 240 -2.91 -13.56 10.19
CA TRP A 240 -1.99 -13.40 9.07
C TRP A 240 -2.44 -12.33 8.08
N TRP A 241 -1.48 -11.56 7.57
CA TRP A 241 -1.72 -10.62 6.48
C TRP A 241 -0.75 -10.83 5.32
N CYS A 242 -1.31 -10.99 4.12
CA CYS A 242 -0.58 -11.32 2.91
C CYS A 242 -0.09 -10.05 2.19
N LEU A 243 1.21 -9.75 2.29
CA LEU A 243 1.80 -8.56 1.66
C LEU A 243 1.77 -8.61 0.13
N MET A 244 1.79 -9.79 -0.49
CA MET A 244 1.60 -9.93 -1.93
C MET A 244 0.19 -9.46 -2.36
N GLN A 245 -0.85 -9.79 -1.59
CA GLN A 245 -2.21 -9.33 -1.88
C GLN A 245 -2.34 -7.82 -1.63
N ALA A 246 -1.79 -7.34 -0.51
CA ALA A 246 -1.74 -5.91 -0.20
C ALA A 246 -1.06 -5.11 -1.32
N ARG A 247 0.07 -5.60 -1.84
CA ARG A 247 0.77 -5.03 -2.99
C ARG A 247 -0.11 -4.97 -4.24
N SER A 248 -0.77 -6.08 -4.58
CA SER A 248 -1.65 -6.14 -5.74
C SER A 248 -2.80 -5.13 -5.65
N GLN A 249 -3.40 -5.00 -4.46
CA GLN A 249 -4.45 -4.02 -4.19
C GLN A 249 -3.94 -2.58 -4.26
N PHE A 250 -2.74 -2.33 -3.75
CA PHE A 250 -2.14 -0.99 -3.71
C PHE A 250 -1.76 -0.48 -5.11
N TYR A 251 -1.17 -1.33 -5.95
CA TYR A 251 -0.72 -0.93 -7.30
C TYR A 251 -1.73 -1.25 -8.41
N GLY A 252 -2.87 -1.88 -8.12
CA GLY A 252 -3.86 -2.26 -9.11
C GLY A 252 -3.37 -3.30 -10.14
N HIS A 253 -2.44 -4.20 -9.76
CA HIS A 253 -1.90 -5.20 -10.67
C HIS A 253 -1.93 -6.62 -10.08
N GLY A 254 -1.81 -7.64 -10.95
CA GLY A 254 -1.75 -9.05 -10.55
C GLY A 254 -0.56 -9.40 -9.62
N ARG A 255 -0.54 -10.64 -9.14
CA ARG A 255 0.54 -11.12 -8.26
C ARG A 255 1.90 -11.01 -8.94
N ARG A 256 2.90 -10.59 -8.18
CA ARG A 256 4.30 -10.47 -8.65
C ARG A 256 5.22 -11.04 -7.58
N SER A 257 6.43 -11.42 -7.96
CA SER A 257 7.46 -11.79 -6.98
C SER A 257 7.90 -10.57 -6.16
N LEU A 258 8.30 -10.81 -4.90
CA LEU A 258 8.99 -9.83 -4.06
C LEU A 258 10.38 -9.51 -4.63
N ASN A 259 10.95 -10.43 -5.42
CA ASN A 259 12.33 -10.43 -5.87
C ASN A 259 13.30 -10.36 -4.68
N GLY A 260 13.06 -11.19 -3.67
CA GLY A 260 13.87 -11.36 -2.46
C GLY A 260 15.27 -11.93 -2.71
N PRO A 261 16.22 -11.78 -1.77
CA PRO A 261 17.46 -12.55 -1.78
C PRO A 261 17.27 -14.06 -1.55
N HIS A 262 16.07 -14.54 -1.20
CA HIS A 262 15.80 -15.96 -0.89
C HIS A 262 16.61 -16.45 0.31
N ARG A 263 16.57 -15.61 1.34
CA ARG A 263 17.06 -15.87 2.69
C ARG A 263 16.09 -15.21 3.63
N ALA A 264 15.61 -15.93 4.64
CA ALA A 264 14.42 -15.53 5.36
C ALA A 264 14.49 -14.09 5.93
N MET A 265 15.62 -13.74 6.56
CA MET A 265 15.81 -12.39 7.12
C MET A 265 15.96 -11.31 6.04
N GLY A 266 16.56 -11.66 4.89
CA GLY A 266 16.68 -10.77 3.75
C GLY A 266 15.32 -10.47 3.10
N ASP A 267 14.46 -11.47 3.01
CA ASP A 267 13.10 -11.34 2.48
C ASP A 267 12.22 -10.54 3.43
N CYS A 268 12.24 -10.82 4.75
CA CYS A 268 11.59 -10.00 5.78
C CYS A 268 11.97 -8.49 5.68
N ARG A 269 13.23 -8.16 5.38
CA ARG A 269 13.65 -6.76 5.21
C ARG A 269 13.00 -6.11 3.98
N LYS A 270 12.94 -6.82 2.85
CA LYS A 270 12.26 -6.31 1.63
C LYS A 270 10.76 -6.23 1.80
N GLU A 271 10.15 -7.19 2.49
CA GLU A 271 8.75 -7.11 2.87
C GLU A 271 8.46 -5.84 3.68
N ARG A 272 9.35 -5.49 4.62
CA ARG A 272 9.21 -4.25 5.40
C ARG A 272 9.39 -2.99 4.55
N GLU A 273 10.31 -2.99 3.59
CA GLU A 273 10.45 -1.89 2.62
C GLU A 273 9.14 -1.71 1.82
N LEU A 274 8.54 -2.80 1.36
CA LEU A 274 7.25 -2.79 0.69
C LEU A 274 6.13 -2.28 1.61
N LEU A 275 6.06 -2.77 2.85
CA LEU A 275 5.10 -2.32 3.85
C LEU A 275 5.18 -0.80 4.08
N LYS A 276 6.40 -0.27 4.23
CA LYS A 276 6.64 1.18 4.34
C LYS A 276 6.17 1.93 3.12
N LYS A 277 6.50 1.44 1.92
CA LYS A 277 6.06 2.08 0.67
C LYS A 277 4.54 2.09 0.53
N ILE A 278 3.85 1.02 0.94
CA ILE A 278 2.38 0.99 0.97
C ILE A 278 1.85 2.00 2.00
N SER A 279 2.50 2.13 3.15
CA SER A 279 2.11 3.08 4.21
C SER A 279 2.25 4.57 3.82
N GLU A 280 3.08 4.88 2.82
CA GLU A 280 3.25 6.23 2.30
C GLU A 280 2.05 6.70 1.45
N GLY A 281 1.16 5.78 1.06
CA GLY A 281 -0.01 6.06 0.22
C GLY A 281 0.34 6.28 -1.26
N HIS A 282 -0.68 6.60 -2.05
CA HIS A 282 -0.56 6.76 -3.49
C HIS A 282 -0.92 8.19 -3.92
N GLY A 283 -0.25 8.73 -4.94
CA GLY A 283 -0.46 10.10 -5.41
C GLY A 283 0.18 11.18 -4.54
N ARG A 284 -0.33 12.40 -4.63
CA ARG A 284 0.20 13.56 -3.91
C ARG A 284 -0.40 13.64 -2.51
N LEU A 285 0.46 13.71 -1.51
CA LEU A 285 0.12 13.92 -0.12
C LEU A 285 -0.06 15.42 0.19
N HIS A 286 -1.09 15.73 0.97
CA HIS A 286 -1.35 17.02 1.59
C HIS A 286 -1.43 16.82 3.09
N GLN A 287 -0.65 17.60 3.82
CA GLN A 287 -0.62 17.58 5.28
C GLN A 287 -1.52 18.69 5.84
N PRO A 288 -1.98 18.56 7.09
CA PRO A 288 -2.61 19.65 7.83
C PRO A 288 -1.76 20.92 7.91
#